data_AF-A0A5C7VES8-F1
#
_entry.id   AF-A0A5C7VES8-F1
#
_cell.length_a   1.000
_cell.length_b   1.000
_cell.length_c   1.000
_cell.angle_alpha   90.00
_cell.angle_beta   90.00
_cell.angle_gamma   90.00
#
_symmetry.space_group_name_H-M   'P 1'
#
loop_
_entity.id
_entity.type
_entity.pdbx_description
1 polymer ?
#
loop_
_entity_poly.entity_id
_entity_poly.type
_entity_poly.pdbx_seq_one_letter_code
_entity_poly.pdbx_strand_id
1 'polypeptide(L)'
;EYHSVVNFALAGKKTFHFSDNLAEHLANTEINLKAALIQLPFPTCLFTFTSRAVINAMHNIRGDAGRWAMNVAGLDYSAPVSVFLTMHPAGAGLPGRKLLMCAWHARLPDTSYLALKRELYLGDNWTLEQALRTDWETLTPNDLGIGMSVNLNEESIAHQDDDTFYTDGLAFYRIVLNAVLYLSSDKAELTAKESPRKEIEDRAKGIASLPKRRKLLQTTGRYTALDYEEVGASVGPIVIQKGEAEGGEGGSGGGKPLVRFMVRGHWRRQPHGPESQDRKLIWIRPYYKGPDLAATINKPYLVK
;
A
#
# COMPACT_ATOMS: atom_id res chain seq x y z
N GLU A 1 -15.05 -12.48 -5.93
CA GLU A 1 -14.01 -12.07 -6.88
C GLU A 1 -13.16 -13.30 -7.22
N TYR A 2 -13.60 -14.05 -8.22
CA TYR A 2 -13.00 -15.34 -8.63
C TYR A 2 -11.84 -15.11 -9.61
N HIS A 3 -11.98 -14.13 -10.50
CA HIS A 3 -11.00 -13.85 -11.56
C HIS A 3 -9.64 -13.42 -11.00
N SER A 4 -9.57 -12.56 -9.97
CA SER A 4 -8.30 -12.16 -9.37
C SER A 4 -7.58 -13.35 -8.73
N VAL A 5 -8.31 -14.25 -8.08
CA VAL A 5 -7.73 -15.46 -7.45
C VAL A 5 -7.23 -16.44 -8.51
N VAL A 6 -8.00 -16.65 -9.59
CA VAL A 6 -7.58 -17.49 -10.72
C VAL A 6 -6.35 -16.92 -11.41
N ASN A 7 -6.36 -15.63 -11.74
CA ASN A 7 -5.22 -14.96 -12.36
C ASN A 7 -3.98 -15.06 -11.48
N PHE A 8 -4.12 -14.87 -10.17
CA PHE A 8 -3.04 -15.02 -9.20
C PHE A 8 -2.49 -16.45 -9.14
N ALA A 9 -3.37 -17.46 -9.15
CA ALA A 9 -2.96 -18.85 -9.18
C ALA A 9 -2.21 -19.21 -10.47
N LEU A 10 -2.71 -18.75 -11.63
CA LEU A 10 -2.09 -18.97 -12.94
C LEU A 10 -0.76 -18.23 -13.08
N ALA A 11 -0.61 -17.05 -12.46
CA ALA A 11 0.62 -16.27 -12.43
C ALA A 11 1.66 -16.80 -11.42
N GLY A 12 1.45 -17.98 -10.84
CA GLY A 12 2.41 -18.62 -9.93
C GLY A 12 2.41 -18.04 -8.51
N LYS A 13 1.30 -17.45 -8.07
CA LYS A 13 1.04 -17.01 -6.68
C LYS A 13 2.07 -16.05 -6.08
N LYS A 14 2.62 -15.14 -6.90
CA LYS A 14 3.65 -14.16 -6.50
C LYS A 14 3.13 -13.23 -5.41
N THR A 15 3.67 -13.39 -4.20
CA THR A 15 3.18 -12.72 -2.98
C THR A 15 4.26 -11.86 -2.36
N PHE A 16 3.89 -10.62 -2.02
CA PHE A 16 4.76 -9.64 -1.39
C PHE A 16 4.11 -9.17 -0.09
N HIS A 17 4.81 -9.32 1.03
CA HIS A 17 4.38 -8.84 2.33
C HIS A 17 5.17 -7.60 2.70
N PHE A 18 4.51 -6.45 2.83
CA PHE A 18 5.17 -5.19 3.16
C PHE A 18 5.27 -5.04 4.68
N SER A 19 6.48 -4.79 5.17
CA SER A 19 6.70 -4.54 6.59
C SER A 19 5.88 -3.35 7.09
N ASP A 20 5.47 -3.39 8.35
CA ASP A 20 4.57 -2.37 8.90
C ASP A 20 5.16 -0.96 8.83
N ASN A 21 6.46 -0.85 9.09
CA ASN A 21 7.21 0.40 8.98
C ASN A 21 7.25 0.88 7.54
N LEU A 22 7.64 0.04 6.57
CA LEU A 22 7.66 0.45 5.17
C LEU A 22 6.27 0.92 4.74
N ALA A 23 5.22 0.19 5.06
CA ALA A 23 3.86 0.57 4.75
C ALA A 23 3.46 1.93 5.35
N GLU A 24 3.87 2.25 6.57
CA GLU A 24 3.65 3.57 7.19
C GLU A 24 4.42 4.68 6.46
N HIS A 25 5.67 4.44 6.06
CA HIS A 25 6.44 5.38 5.26
C HIS A 25 5.79 5.62 3.89
N LEU A 26 5.28 4.57 3.23
CA LEU A 26 4.58 4.67 1.94
C LEU A 26 3.23 5.40 2.06
N ALA A 27 2.53 5.29 3.20
CA ALA A 27 1.35 6.11 3.50
C ALA A 27 1.67 7.60 3.60
N ASN A 28 2.88 7.91 4.08
CA ASN A 28 3.39 9.28 4.17
C ASN A 28 4.20 9.71 2.93
N THR A 29 4.05 9.00 1.80
CA THR A 29 4.76 9.30 0.54
C THR A 29 3.80 9.86 -0.52
N GLU A 30 4.23 10.92 -1.21
CA GLU A 30 3.51 11.54 -2.32
C GLU A 30 3.66 10.74 -3.62
N ILE A 31 2.71 10.93 -4.54
CA ILE A 31 2.65 10.20 -5.81
C ILE A 31 2.82 11.15 -7.01
N ASN A 32 4.01 11.74 -7.09
CA ASN A 32 4.35 12.86 -7.98
C ASN A 32 4.88 12.42 -9.37
N LEU A 33 4.51 11.23 -9.85
CA LEU A 33 5.04 10.65 -11.09
C LEU A 33 3.97 10.49 -12.18
N LYS A 34 4.44 10.14 -13.39
CA LYS A 34 3.60 9.73 -14.51
C LYS A 34 3.05 8.31 -14.30
N ALA A 35 1.81 8.09 -14.71
CA ALA A 35 1.12 6.82 -14.60
C ALA A 35 1.82 5.69 -15.36
N ALA A 36 2.46 6.01 -16.48
CA ALA A 36 3.26 5.08 -17.28
C ALA A 36 4.36 4.36 -16.50
N LEU A 37 4.85 4.93 -15.39
CA LEU A 37 5.90 4.32 -14.55
C LEU A 37 5.39 3.18 -13.66
N ILE A 38 4.08 3.02 -13.53
CA ILE A 38 3.53 1.88 -12.80
C ILE A 38 3.72 0.62 -13.63
N GLN A 39 4.54 -0.28 -13.12
CA GLN A 39 4.78 -1.59 -13.68
C GLN A 39 4.74 -2.60 -12.53
N LEU A 40 4.06 -3.73 -12.78
CA LEU A 40 4.11 -4.85 -11.85
C LEU A 40 5.28 -5.75 -12.28
N PRO A 41 6.01 -6.35 -11.32
CA PRO A 41 7.06 -7.32 -11.65
C PRO A 41 6.50 -8.58 -12.31
N PHE A 42 5.20 -8.84 -12.15
CA PHE A 42 4.47 -9.95 -12.74
C PHE A 42 3.09 -9.47 -13.26
N PRO A 43 2.47 -10.15 -14.24
CA PRO A 43 1.15 -9.76 -14.74
C PRO A 43 0.07 -9.67 -13.66
N THR A 44 0.15 -10.57 -12.67
CA THR A 44 -0.65 -10.56 -11.46
C THR A 44 0.23 -10.85 -10.25
N CYS A 45 0.01 -10.14 -9.15
CA CYS A 45 0.63 -10.43 -7.85
C CYS A 45 -0.31 -10.10 -6.69
N LEU A 46 0.02 -10.61 -5.51
CA LEU A 46 -0.68 -10.33 -4.26
C LEU A 46 0.22 -9.48 -3.37
N PHE A 47 -0.28 -8.32 -2.93
CA PHE A 47 0.32 -7.56 -1.84
C PHE A 47 -0.43 -7.84 -0.55
N THR A 48 0.32 -7.94 0.56
CA THR A 48 -0.28 -8.07 1.89
C THR A 48 0.29 -7.03 2.84
N PHE A 49 -0.57 -6.51 3.71
CA PHE A 49 -0.25 -5.49 4.70
C PHE A 49 -0.90 -5.84 6.04
N THR A 50 -0.19 -5.59 7.14
CA THR A 50 -0.72 -5.65 8.51
C THR A 50 -0.67 -4.30 9.22
N SER A 51 -0.04 -3.31 8.59
CA SER A 51 0.11 -1.98 9.15
C SER A 51 -1.24 -1.32 9.41
N ARG A 52 -1.38 -0.75 10.60
CA ARG A 52 -2.55 0.04 10.99
C ARG A 52 -2.81 1.20 10.04
N ALA A 53 -1.77 1.83 9.50
CA ALA A 53 -1.91 2.93 8.54
C ALA A 53 -2.66 2.48 7.28
N VAL A 54 -2.39 1.28 6.79
CA VAL A 54 -3.03 0.71 5.59
C VAL A 54 -4.45 0.28 5.88
N ILE A 55 -4.67 -0.41 7.01
CA ILE A 55 -6.00 -0.82 7.45
C ILE A 55 -6.91 0.41 7.61
N ASN A 56 -6.45 1.45 8.31
CA ASN A 56 -7.19 2.69 8.49
C ASN A 56 -7.49 3.37 7.15
N ALA A 57 -6.50 3.46 6.26
CA ALA A 57 -6.70 4.05 4.94
C ALA A 57 -7.75 3.29 4.13
N MET A 58 -7.78 1.96 4.19
CA MET A 58 -8.76 1.13 3.49
C MET A 58 -10.18 1.38 4.00
N HIS A 59 -10.37 1.44 5.32
CA HIS A 59 -11.71 1.65 5.91
C HIS A 59 -12.20 3.10 5.81
N ASN A 60 -11.28 4.08 5.78
CA ASN A 60 -11.59 5.50 5.59
C ASN A 60 -12.14 5.85 4.20
N ILE A 61 -12.10 4.92 3.23
CA ILE A 61 -12.76 5.09 1.92
C ILE A 61 -14.25 5.41 2.07
N ARG A 62 -14.89 4.95 3.15
CA ARG A 62 -16.30 5.22 3.44
C ARG A 62 -16.52 6.54 4.22
N GLY A 63 -15.55 7.45 4.23
CA GLY A 63 -15.62 8.74 4.91
C GLY A 63 -15.89 8.61 6.42
N ASP A 64 -16.77 9.47 6.95
CA ASP A 64 -17.15 9.47 8.37
C ASP A 64 -17.80 8.17 8.82
N ALA A 65 -18.60 7.52 7.96
CA ALA A 65 -19.19 6.21 8.27
C ALA A 65 -18.10 5.14 8.43
N GLY A 66 -17.07 5.19 7.59
CA GLY A 66 -15.87 4.36 7.73
C GLY A 66 -15.20 4.57 9.08
N ARG A 67 -14.84 5.83 9.40
CA ARG A 67 -14.21 6.21 10.68
C ARG A 67 -15.02 5.77 11.89
N TRP A 68 -16.34 5.99 11.86
CA TRP A 68 -17.24 5.62 12.95
C TRP A 68 -17.32 4.09 13.11
N ALA A 69 -17.48 3.35 12.01
CA ALA A 69 -17.50 1.89 12.04
C ALA A 69 -16.21 1.30 12.61
N MET A 70 -15.05 1.87 12.31
CA MET A 70 -13.78 1.44 12.90
C MET A 70 -13.77 1.56 14.43
N ASN A 71 -14.34 2.65 14.96
CA ASN A 71 -14.37 2.93 16.38
C ASN A 71 -15.40 2.08 17.13
N VAL A 72 -16.49 1.67 16.46
CA VAL A 72 -17.60 0.95 17.10
C VAL A 72 -17.50 -0.58 16.92
N ALA A 73 -17.03 -1.06 15.78
CA ALA A 73 -17.09 -2.48 15.43
C ALA A 73 -15.91 -3.33 15.96
N GLY A 74 -14.91 -2.73 16.61
CA GLY A 74 -13.74 -3.46 17.12
C GLY A 74 -12.96 -4.15 15.99
N LEU A 75 -12.47 -3.37 15.02
CA LEU A 75 -11.67 -3.88 13.92
C LEU A 75 -10.49 -4.74 14.40
N ASP A 76 -10.33 -5.91 13.81
CA ASP A 76 -9.20 -6.78 14.07
C ASP A 76 -7.98 -6.31 13.27
N TYR A 77 -7.14 -5.49 13.89
CA TYR A 77 -5.88 -5.02 13.30
C TYR A 77 -4.82 -6.10 13.10
N SER A 78 -5.07 -7.32 13.57
CA SER A 78 -4.20 -8.47 13.28
C SER A 78 -4.66 -9.26 12.06
N ALA A 79 -5.79 -8.91 11.44
CA ALA A 79 -6.19 -9.44 10.14
C ALA A 79 -5.44 -8.70 9.02
N PRO A 80 -4.88 -9.42 8.03
CA PRO A 80 -4.16 -8.77 6.95
C PRO A 80 -5.12 -8.12 5.94
N VAL A 81 -4.66 -7.04 5.32
CA VAL A 81 -5.20 -6.54 4.05
C VAL A 81 -4.48 -7.25 2.92
N SER A 82 -5.24 -7.92 2.06
CA SER A 82 -4.76 -8.62 0.86
C SER A 82 -5.22 -7.86 -0.39
N VAL A 83 -4.29 -7.49 -1.27
CA VAL A 83 -4.59 -6.73 -2.49
C VAL A 83 -4.08 -7.49 -3.70
N PHE A 84 -5.01 -8.05 -4.49
CA PHE A 84 -4.70 -8.62 -5.79
C PHE A 84 -4.55 -7.49 -6.80
N LEU A 85 -3.41 -7.48 -7.49
CA LEU A 85 -3.09 -6.52 -8.53
C LEU A 85 -2.95 -7.25 -9.84
N THR A 86 -3.67 -6.81 -10.87
CA THR A 86 -3.53 -7.35 -12.23
C THR A 86 -3.42 -6.20 -13.23
N MET A 87 -2.44 -6.30 -14.13
CA MET A 87 -2.26 -5.37 -15.23
C MET A 87 -2.97 -5.88 -16.49
N HIS A 88 -3.77 -5.03 -17.11
CA HIS A 88 -4.42 -5.30 -18.40
C HIS A 88 -4.14 -4.16 -19.40
N PRO A 89 -4.28 -4.41 -20.71
CA PRO A 89 -4.50 -3.33 -21.66
C PRO A 89 -5.70 -2.48 -21.24
N ALA A 90 -5.69 -1.18 -21.51
CA ALA A 90 -6.79 -0.30 -21.11
C ALA A 90 -8.14 -0.75 -21.69
N GLY A 91 -8.16 -1.34 -22.89
CA GLY A 91 -9.37 -1.75 -23.60
C GLY A 91 -9.98 -0.59 -24.40
N ALA A 92 -11.09 -0.86 -25.10
CA ALA A 92 -11.91 0.13 -25.82
C ALA A 92 -11.13 1.12 -26.75
N GLY A 93 -9.98 0.70 -27.26
CA GLY A 93 -9.12 1.56 -28.10
C GLY A 93 -8.36 2.66 -27.36
N LEU A 94 -8.41 2.70 -26.02
CA LEU A 94 -7.64 3.67 -25.22
C LEU A 94 -6.15 3.32 -25.22
N PRO A 95 -5.25 4.31 -25.36
CA PRO A 95 -3.81 4.09 -25.25
C PRO A 95 -3.39 3.80 -23.81
N GLY A 96 -2.41 2.93 -23.61
CA GLY A 96 -1.88 2.61 -22.29
C GLY A 96 -2.50 1.36 -21.65
N ARG A 97 -2.57 1.35 -20.32
CA ARG A 97 -2.90 0.16 -19.53
C ARG A 97 -3.96 0.47 -18.47
N LYS A 98 -4.52 -0.58 -17.87
CA LYS A 98 -5.32 -0.46 -16.64
C LYS A 98 -4.80 -1.40 -15.57
N LEU A 99 -4.84 -0.90 -14.33
CA LEU A 99 -4.50 -1.66 -13.14
C LEU A 99 -5.77 -1.99 -12.38
N LEU A 100 -6.13 -3.26 -12.35
CA LEU A 100 -7.20 -3.79 -11.53
C LEU A 100 -6.66 -4.09 -10.13
N MET A 101 -7.32 -3.54 -9.11
CA MET A 101 -7.06 -3.79 -7.70
C MET A 101 -8.28 -4.43 -7.06
N CYS A 102 -8.10 -5.60 -6.44
CA CYS A 102 -9.11 -6.21 -5.59
C CYS A 102 -8.55 -6.42 -4.19
N ALA A 103 -9.05 -5.65 -3.22
CA ALA A 103 -8.56 -5.62 -1.85
C ALA A 103 -9.56 -6.24 -0.87
N TRP A 104 -9.04 -6.97 0.12
CA TRP A 104 -9.80 -7.63 1.16
C TRP A 104 -9.13 -7.41 2.51
N HIS A 105 -9.87 -6.89 3.50
CA HIS A 105 -9.49 -6.99 4.90
C HIS A 105 -10.27 -8.14 5.51
N ALA A 106 -9.61 -9.28 5.75
CA ALA A 106 -10.29 -10.51 6.13
C ALA A 106 -9.41 -11.40 7.01
N ARG A 107 -10.07 -12.19 7.85
CA ARG A 107 -9.48 -13.22 8.70
C ARG A 107 -10.09 -14.57 8.35
N LEU A 108 -9.22 -15.52 8.00
CA LEU A 108 -9.64 -16.91 7.82
C LEU A 108 -10.15 -17.49 9.15
N PRO A 109 -11.13 -18.40 9.10
CA PRO A 109 -11.75 -18.94 7.88
C PRO A 109 -12.97 -18.15 7.36
N ASP A 110 -13.58 -17.30 8.17
CA ASP A 110 -14.99 -16.91 8.01
C ASP A 110 -15.29 -15.42 8.20
N THR A 111 -14.29 -14.60 8.50
CA THR A 111 -14.52 -13.17 8.77
C THR A 111 -13.99 -12.30 7.63
N SER A 112 -14.86 -11.52 7.00
CA SER A 112 -14.49 -10.47 6.04
C SER A 112 -15.02 -9.13 6.54
N TYR A 113 -14.13 -8.16 6.72
CA TYR A 113 -14.49 -6.84 7.25
C TYR A 113 -14.82 -5.83 6.14
N LEU A 114 -14.08 -5.89 5.03
CA LEU A 114 -14.26 -4.99 3.90
C LEU A 114 -13.64 -5.58 2.63
N ALA A 115 -14.34 -5.44 1.51
CA ALA A 115 -13.86 -5.77 0.18
C ALA A 115 -13.97 -4.53 -0.72
N LEU A 116 -12.94 -4.27 -1.52
CA LEU A 116 -12.89 -3.17 -2.47
C LEU A 116 -12.42 -3.69 -3.82
N LYS A 117 -12.98 -3.13 -4.89
CA LYS A 117 -12.53 -3.37 -6.26
C LYS A 117 -12.43 -2.03 -6.97
N ARG A 118 -11.29 -1.73 -7.59
CA ARG A 118 -11.11 -0.52 -8.40
C ARG A 118 -10.23 -0.81 -9.61
N GLU A 119 -10.56 -0.18 -10.72
CA GLU A 119 -9.73 -0.15 -11.92
C GLU A 119 -9.17 1.26 -12.09
N LEU A 120 -7.86 1.38 -12.24
CA LEU A 120 -7.18 2.66 -12.51
C LEU A 120 -6.67 2.66 -13.95
N TYR A 121 -6.99 3.71 -14.69
CA TYR A 121 -6.45 3.94 -16.01
C TYR A 121 -5.04 4.52 -15.89
N LEU A 122 -4.08 3.86 -16.55
CA LEU A 122 -2.67 4.23 -16.60
C LEU A 122 -2.33 4.70 -18.01
N GLY A 123 -2.89 5.86 -18.39
CA GLY A 123 -2.59 6.51 -19.66
C GLY A 123 -1.15 7.03 -19.71
N ASP A 124 -0.53 6.99 -20.89
CA ASP A 124 0.90 7.30 -21.05
C ASP A 124 1.27 8.73 -20.60
N ASN A 125 0.36 9.67 -20.82
CA ASN A 125 0.55 11.08 -20.49
C ASN A 125 -0.01 11.50 -19.12
N TRP A 126 -0.74 10.60 -18.45
CA TRP A 126 -1.39 10.89 -17.17
C TRP A 126 -0.39 10.97 -16.03
N THR A 127 -0.66 11.84 -15.06
CA THR A 127 -0.03 11.74 -13.74
C THR A 127 -0.70 10.62 -12.95
N LEU A 128 -0.02 10.13 -11.91
CA LEU A 128 -0.62 9.14 -11.02
C LEU A 128 -1.79 9.73 -10.21
N GLU A 129 -1.80 11.04 -9.97
CA GLU A 129 -2.95 11.73 -9.37
C GLU A 129 -4.18 11.73 -10.27
N GLN A 130 -3.99 11.87 -11.59
CA GLN A 130 -5.07 11.69 -12.56
C GLN A 130 -5.52 10.23 -12.60
N ALA A 131 -4.58 9.28 -12.62
CA ALA A 131 -4.91 7.85 -12.61
C ALA A 131 -5.67 7.42 -11.36
N LEU A 132 -5.34 7.97 -10.19
CA LEU A 132 -6.13 7.76 -8.98
C LEU A 132 -7.59 8.20 -9.19
N ARG A 133 -7.79 9.37 -9.81
CA ARG A 133 -9.11 9.93 -10.13
C ARG A 133 -9.68 9.41 -11.46
N THR A 134 -9.36 8.18 -11.85
CA THR A 134 -9.89 7.61 -13.10
C THR A 134 -11.41 7.57 -13.02
N ASP A 135 -12.08 8.25 -13.96
CA ASP A 135 -13.51 8.16 -14.20
C ASP A 135 -13.71 7.39 -15.52
N TRP A 136 -14.22 6.16 -15.41
CA TRP A 136 -14.44 5.29 -16.57
C TRP A 136 -15.68 5.69 -17.38
N GLU A 137 -16.67 6.35 -16.77
CA GLU A 137 -17.85 6.82 -17.48
C GLU A 137 -17.47 7.93 -18.47
N THR A 138 -16.57 8.83 -18.05
CA THR A 138 -16.02 9.86 -18.94
C THR A 138 -15.05 9.27 -19.99
N LEU A 139 -14.21 8.30 -19.62
CA LEU A 139 -13.19 7.75 -20.52
C LEU A 139 -13.78 6.83 -21.59
N THR A 140 -14.78 6.04 -21.24
CA THR A 140 -15.42 5.08 -22.13
C THR A 140 -16.94 5.15 -21.98
N PRO A 141 -17.58 6.26 -22.40
CA PRO A 141 -19.02 6.48 -22.20
C PRO A 141 -19.91 5.44 -22.92
N ASN A 142 -19.36 4.77 -23.93
CA ASN A 142 -20.04 3.71 -24.69
C ASN A 142 -19.70 2.30 -24.19
N ASP A 143 -18.83 2.16 -23.20
CA ASP A 143 -18.41 0.89 -22.58
C ASP A 143 -18.67 0.99 -21.07
N LEU A 144 -19.93 0.78 -20.67
CA LEU A 144 -20.38 0.82 -19.28
C LEU A 144 -19.90 -0.44 -18.53
N GLY A 145 -18.59 -0.53 -18.30
CA GLY A 145 -17.96 -1.57 -17.50
C GLY A 145 -18.28 -1.45 -16.01
N ILE A 146 -18.21 -2.58 -15.30
CA ILE A 146 -18.81 -2.77 -13.96
C ILE A 146 -17.92 -2.18 -12.84
N GLY A 147 -18.08 -0.89 -12.55
CA GLY A 147 -17.68 -0.30 -11.28
C GLY A 147 -18.62 -0.79 -10.17
N MET A 148 -18.19 -1.74 -9.34
CA MET A 148 -19.01 -2.32 -8.26
C MET A 148 -18.29 -2.24 -6.91
N SER A 149 -19.01 -1.71 -5.92
CA SER A 149 -18.67 -1.87 -4.51
C SER A 149 -19.64 -2.85 -3.85
N VAL A 150 -19.14 -3.77 -3.03
CA VAL A 150 -19.95 -4.77 -2.35
C VAL A 150 -19.74 -4.63 -0.84
N ASN A 151 -20.75 -4.13 -0.14
CA ASN A 151 -20.77 -4.11 1.32
C ASN A 151 -21.40 -5.42 1.81
N LEU A 152 -20.57 -6.37 2.22
CA LEU A 152 -21.02 -7.70 2.66
C LEU A 152 -21.86 -7.67 3.95
N ASN A 153 -21.86 -6.56 4.70
CA ASN A 153 -22.70 -6.43 5.90
C ASN A 153 -24.14 -5.98 5.60
N GLU A 154 -24.40 -5.43 4.40
CA GLU A 154 -25.70 -4.84 4.04
C GLU A 154 -26.39 -5.58 2.89
N GLU A 155 -25.80 -6.65 2.37
CA GLU A 155 -26.29 -7.40 1.18
C GLU A 155 -26.64 -6.48 -0.02
N SER A 156 -26.03 -5.30 -0.10
CA SER A 156 -26.33 -4.29 -1.10
C SER A 156 -25.18 -4.17 -2.10
N ILE A 157 -25.55 -4.15 -3.39
CA ILE A 157 -24.66 -3.80 -4.50
C ILE A 157 -24.97 -2.34 -4.84
N ALA A 158 -24.08 -1.43 -4.47
CA ALA A 158 -24.20 -0.02 -4.83
C ALA A 158 -23.19 0.31 -5.93
N HIS A 159 -23.67 1.03 -6.96
CA HIS A 159 -22.80 1.80 -7.84
C HIS A 159 -22.02 2.77 -6.95
N GLN A 160 -20.69 2.66 -7.00
CA GLN A 160 -19.85 3.56 -6.24
C GLN A 160 -19.87 4.89 -6.98
N ASP A 161 -20.61 5.86 -6.45
CA ASP A 161 -20.55 7.23 -6.92
C ASP A 161 -19.09 7.71 -6.77
N ASP A 162 -18.45 8.00 -7.90
CA ASP A 162 -17.05 8.41 -7.96
C ASP A 162 -16.81 9.68 -7.10
N ASP A 163 -17.86 10.44 -6.77
CA ASP A 163 -17.80 11.58 -5.85
C ASP A 163 -17.35 11.23 -4.42
N THR A 164 -17.69 10.03 -3.93
CA THR A 164 -17.24 9.54 -2.61
C THR A 164 -15.72 9.33 -2.58
N PHE A 165 -15.11 9.15 -3.76
CA PHE A 165 -13.70 8.81 -3.94
C PHE A 165 -12.77 10.03 -3.87
N TYR A 166 -13.27 11.25 -4.05
CA TYR A 166 -12.43 12.46 -4.09
C TYR A 166 -11.95 12.98 -2.73
N THR A 167 -12.19 12.22 -1.65
CA THR A 167 -11.79 12.56 -0.27
C THR A 167 -10.65 11.65 0.24
N ASP A 168 -10.67 11.25 1.53
CA ASP A 168 -9.67 10.40 2.19
C ASP A 168 -9.53 9.00 1.54
N GLY A 169 -10.48 8.60 0.69
CA GLY A 169 -10.48 7.30 0.03
C GLY A 169 -9.31 7.06 -0.93
N LEU A 170 -8.68 8.11 -1.46
CA LEU A 170 -7.49 8.00 -2.30
C LEU A 170 -6.26 7.47 -1.54
N ALA A 171 -6.23 7.61 -0.20
CA ALA A 171 -5.06 7.29 0.60
C ALA A 171 -4.66 5.82 0.48
N PHE A 172 -5.63 4.90 0.50
CA PHE A 172 -5.39 3.46 0.36
C PHE A 172 -4.77 3.11 -0.99
N TYR A 173 -5.37 3.57 -2.08
CA TYR A 173 -4.88 3.29 -3.43
C TYR A 173 -3.52 3.94 -3.68
N ARG A 174 -3.29 5.13 -3.11
CA ARG A 174 -1.98 5.79 -3.14
C ARG A 174 -0.91 4.96 -2.44
N ILE A 175 -1.20 4.37 -1.29
CA ILE A 175 -0.29 3.44 -0.60
C ILE A 175 0.05 2.27 -1.51
N VAL A 176 -0.97 1.64 -2.11
CA VAL A 176 -0.79 0.49 -3.00
C VAL A 176 0.07 0.87 -4.22
N LEU A 177 -0.15 2.03 -4.84
CA LEU A 177 0.69 2.49 -5.95
C LEU A 177 2.12 2.82 -5.51
N ASN A 178 2.31 3.44 -4.34
CA ASN A 178 3.64 3.65 -3.77
C ASN A 178 4.35 2.31 -3.50
N ALA A 179 3.62 1.28 -3.08
CA ALA A 179 4.14 -0.08 -2.92
C ALA A 179 4.60 -0.69 -4.26
N VAL A 180 3.82 -0.50 -5.34
CA VAL A 180 4.23 -0.90 -6.70
C VAL A 180 5.50 -0.18 -7.15
N LEU A 181 5.57 1.14 -6.93
CA LEU A 181 6.76 1.94 -7.25
C LEU A 181 7.98 1.51 -6.43
N TYR A 182 7.79 1.15 -5.16
CA TYR A 182 8.86 0.66 -4.31
C TYR A 182 9.46 -0.64 -4.83
N LEU A 183 8.63 -1.63 -5.19
CA LEU A 183 9.11 -2.87 -5.79
C LEU A 183 9.88 -2.65 -7.10
N SER A 184 9.49 -1.64 -7.87
CA SER A 184 10.16 -1.28 -9.13
C SER A 184 11.33 -0.30 -8.95
N SER A 185 11.65 0.06 -7.70
CA SER A 185 12.70 1.04 -7.41
C SER A 185 14.08 0.40 -7.28
N ASP A 186 15.12 1.21 -7.47
CA ASP A 186 16.53 0.79 -7.43
C ASP A 186 16.97 0.20 -6.09
N LYS A 187 16.23 0.49 -5.01
CA LYS A 187 16.60 0.12 -3.63
C LYS A 187 15.51 -0.71 -2.94
N ALA A 188 14.72 -1.43 -3.71
CA ALA A 188 13.74 -2.36 -3.15
C ALA A 188 14.45 -3.44 -2.33
N GLU A 189 14.11 -3.56 -1.05
CA GLU A 189 14.58 -4.65 -0.20
C GLU A 189 13.60 -5.81 -0.28
N LEU A 190 14.05 -6.98 -0.73
CA LEU A 190 13.25 -8.18 -0.89
C LEU A 190 13.95 -9.35 -0.20
N THR A 191 13.27 -9.97 0.77
CA THR A 191 13.75 -11.17 1.45
C THR A 191 12.76 -12.31 1.25
N ALA A 192 13.19 -13.38 0.57
CA ALA A 192 12.34 -14.55 0.39
C ALA A 192 12.06 -15.24 1.74
N LYS A 193 10.80 -15.61 1.95
CA LYS A 193 10.30 -16.35 3.11
C LYS A 193 9.50 -17.56 2.64
N GLU A 194 9.97 -18.73 3.06
CA GLU A 194 9.23 -19.97 2.87
C GLU A 194 8.22 -20.14 4.01
N SER A 195 7.01 -20.58 3.66
CA SER A 195 6.03 -20.90 4.67
C SER A 195 6.40 -22.20 5.40
N PRO A 196 6.43 -22.19 6.75
CA PRO A 196 6.66 -23.42 7.52
C PRO A 196 5.48 -24.40 7.42
N ARG A 197 4.35 -23.98 6.83
CA ARG A 197 3.14 -24.78 6.73
C ARG A 197 3.36 -26.09 5.98
N LYS A 198 4.11 -26.05 4.87
CA LYS A 198 4.40 -27.25 4.07
C LYS A 198 5.17 -28.28 4.89
N GLU A 199 6.19 -27.86 5.63
CA GLU A 199 6.96 -28.73 6.52
C GLU A 199 6.09 -29.31 7.65
N ILE A 200 5.18 -28.52 8.23
CA ILE A 200 4.23 -29.01 9.24
C ILE A 200 3.28 -30.07 8.64
N GLU A 201 2.75 -29.80 7.45
CA GLU A 201 1.84 -30.72 6.74
C GLU A 201 2.55 -32.02 6.35
N ASP A 202 3.80 -31.96 5.91
CA ASP A 202 4.61 -33.13 5.57
C ASP A 202 4.97 -33.96 6.81
N ARG A 203 5.36 -33.32 7.92
CA ARG A 203 5.55 -34.02 9.21
C ARG A 203 4.27 -34.70 9.68
N ALA A 204 3.11 -34.08 9.47
CA ALA A 204 1.82 -34.65 9.85
C ALA A 204 1.47 -35.95 9.09
N LYS A 205 1.96 -36.14 7.86
CA LYS A 205 1.77 -37.37 7.08
C LYS A 205 2.45 -38.59 7.72
N GLY A 206 3.57 -38.39 8.42
CA GLY A 206 4.32 -39.45 9.10
C GLY A 206 3.75 -39.85 10.48
N ILE A 207 2.74 -39.16 10.99
CA ILE A 207 2.18 -39.43 12.33
C ILE A 207 1.05 -40.46 12.24
N ALA A 208 1.29 -41.66 12.80
CA ALA A 208 0.29 -42.72 12.86
C ALA A 208 -0.92 -42.38 13.77
N SER A 209 -0.68 -41.66 14.87
CA SER A 209 -1.72 -41.30 15.83
C SER A 209 -2.62 -40.16 15.30
N LEU A 210 -3.87 -40.49 14.96
CA LEU A 210 -4.86 -39.53 14.46
C LEU A 210 -5.04 -38.29 15.35
N PRO A 211 -5.16 -38.40 16.70
CA PRO A 211 -5.26 -37.23 17.57
C PRO A 211 -4.03 -36.31 17.51
N LYS A 212 -2.82 -36.89 17.48
CA LYS A 212 -1.56 -36.13 17.39
C LYS A 212 -1.45 -35.44 16.03
N ARG A 213 -1.81 -36.14 14.94
CA ARG A 213 -1.85 -35.56 13.59
C ARG A 213 -2.82 -34.39 13.50
N ARG A 214 -4.03 -34.53 14.03
CA ARG A 214 -5.03 -33.44 14.05
C ARG A 214 -4.54 -32.24 14.85
N LYS A 215 -3.96 -32.46 16.03
CA LYS A 215 -3.39 -31.38 16.87
C LYS A 215 -2.26 -30.62 16.15
N LEU A 216 -1.38 -31.34 15.44
CA LEU A 216 -0.32 -30.71 14.65
C LEU A 216 -0.91 -29.90 13.48
N LEU A 217 -1.85 -30.46 12.73
CA LEU A 217 -2.49 -29.76 11.61
C LEU A 217 -3.27 -28.52 12.07
N GLN A 218 -3.83 -28.49 13.28
CA GLN A 218 -4.45 -27.28 13.83
C GLN A 218 -3.46 -26.12 13.99
N THR A 219 -2.17 -26.40 14.17
CA THR A 219 -1.14 -25.34 14.29
C THR A 219 -0.86 -24.63 12.96
N THR A 220 -1.20 -25.25 11.81
CA THR A 220 -0.97 -24.64 10.49
C THR A 220 -1.84 -23.42 10.24
N GLY A 221 -2.96 -23.28 10.96
CA GLY A 221 -3.85 -22.11 10.86
C GLY A 221 -3.19 -20.79 11.25
N ARG A 222 -2.04 -20.82 11.94
CA ARG A 222 -1.26 -19.63 12.29
C ARG A 222 -0.31 -19.18 11.19
N TYR A 223 -0.10 -20.00 10.17
CA TYR A 223 0.86 -19.78 9.11
C TYR A 223 0.15 -19.64 7.76
N THR A 224 0.63 -18.71 6.96
CA THR A 224 0.21 -18.59 5.55
C THR A 224 0.49 -19.89 4.80
N ALA A 225 -0.31 -20.22 3.78
CA ALA A 225 0.00 -21.33 2.86
C ALA A 225 0.88 -20.88 1.68
N LEU A 226 1.21 -19.60 1.61
CA LEU A 226 1.97 -18.99 0.52
C LEU A 226 3.39 -18.69 0.99
N ASP A 227 4.37 -19.07 0.18
CA ASP A 227 5.69 -18.45 0.23
C ASP A 227 5.56 -17.00 -0.23
N TYR A 228 6.41 -16.12 0.28
CA TYR A 228 6.31 -14.69 0.01
C TYR A 228 7.67 -13.99 0.06
N GLU A 229 7.75 -12.84 -0.57
CA GLU A 229 8.87 -11.91 -0.38
C GLU A 229 8.48 -10.88 0.68
N GLU A 230 9.23 -10.83 1.77
CA GLU A 230 9.14 -9.76 2.76
C GLU A 230 9.82 -8.51 2.21
N VAL A 231 9.07 -7.41 2.15
CA VAL A 231 9.46 -6.15 1.52
C VAL A 231 9.78 -5.13 2.60
N GLY A 232 11.01 -4.60 2.57
CA GLY A 232 11.46 -3.58 3.53
C GLY A 232 11.62 -4.07 4.96
N ALA A 233 12.12 -5.29 5.16
CA ALA A 233 12.30 -5.89 6.48
C ALA A 233 13.22 -5.05 7.40
N SER A 234 14.24 -4.40 6.83
CA SER A 234 15.18 -3.53 7.56
C SER A 234 14.66 -2.11 7.80
N VAL A 235 13.51 -1.72 7.21
CA VAL A 235 12.97 -0.37 7.33
C VAL A 235 12.50 -0.12 8.76
N GLY A 236 13.14 0.83 9.44
CA GLY A 236 12.76 1.28 10.78
C GLY A 236 11.57 2.26 10.77
N PRO A 237 10.99 2.54 11.95
CA PRO A 237 9.87 3.48 12.08
C PRO A 237 10.29 4.92 11.68
N ILE A 238 9.31 5.78 11.38
CA ILE A 238 9.58 7.20 11.13
C ILE A 238 9.89 7.88 12.48
N VAL A 239 11.18 7.99 12.79
CA VAL A 239 11.63 8.55 14.06
C VAL A 239 11.73 10.08 14.00
N ILE A 240 11.36 10.71 15.11
CA ILE A 240 11.71 12.09 15.40
C ILE A 240 13.15 12.11 15.90
N GLN A 241 14.08 12.65 15.11
CA GLN A 241 15.46 12.85 15.58
C GLN A 241 15.46 13.90 16.71
N LYS A 242 15.90 13.50 17.90
CA LYS A 242 16.22 14.44 18.99
C LYS A 242 17.49 15.18 18.57
N GLY A 243 17.39 16.50 18.43
CA GLY A 243 18.26 17.29 17.58
C GLY A 243 19.75 17.24 17.94
N GLU A 244 20.58 17.11 16.91
CA GLU A 244 21.72 18.01 16.80
C GLU A 244 21.18 19.31 16.21
N ALA A 245 21.44 20.44 16.87
CA ALA A 245 21.21 21.72 16.25
C ALA A 245 22.07 21.75 14.98
N GLU A 246 21.46 21.60 13.80
CA GLU A 246 22.18 21.79 12.53
C GLU A 246 22.82 23.19 12.56
N GLY A 247 24.14 23.20 12.73
CA GLY A 247 25.00 24.36 12.54
C GLY A 247 24.99 24.74 11.07
N GLY A 248 23.93 25.43 10.65
CA GLY A 248 23.86 26.04 9.33
C GLY A 248 24.72 27.30 9.31
N GLU A 249 25.98 27.16 8.91
CA GLU A 249 26.70 28.24 8.25
C GLU A 249 26.08 28.50 6.86
N GLY A 250 25.81 29.78 6.57
CA GLY A 250 25.74 30.31 5.22
C GLY A 250 24.46 30.03 4.41
N GLY A 251 23.39 30.79 4.66
CA GLY A 251 22.25 30.85 3.73
C GLY A 251 21.24 31.94 4.10
N SER A 252 21.13 32.95 3.23
CA SER A 252 20.37 34.19 3.41
C SER A 252 18.88 34.00 3.76
N GLY A 253 18.42 34.74 4.78
CA GLY A 253 17.12 35.44 4.75
C GLY A 253 15.81 34.65 4.88
N GLY A 254 15.82 33.39 5.31
CA GLY A 254 14.59 32.64 5.59
C GLY A 254 14.38 32.40 7.09
N GLY A 255 13.24 32.81 7.64
CA GLY A 255 12.89 32.57 9.05
C GLY A 255 12.97 31.08 9.41
N LYS A 256 13.69 30.73 10.48
CA LYS A 256 13.79 29.34 10.95
C LYS A 256 12.40 28.87 11.43
N PRO A 257 11.89 27.71 10.96
CA PRO A 257 10.59 27.21 11.37
C PRO A 257 10.54 26.97 12.89
N LEU A 258 9.49 27.48 13.53
CA LEU A 258 9.28 27.40 14.99
C LEU A 258 8.62 26.08 15.44
N VAL A 259 8.08 25.32 14.49
CA VAL A 259 7.30 24.09 14.74
C VAL A 259 7.93 22.93 13.99
N ARG A 260 7.90 21.74 14.61
CA ARG A 260 8.31 20.48 13.99
C ARG A 260 7.18 19.93 13.12
N PHE A 261 7.48 19.53 11.90
CA PHE A 261 6.51 18.99 10.95
C PHE A 261 7.08 17.82 10.16
N MET A 262 6.20 16.97 9.62
CA MET A 262 6.58 15.85 8.75
C MET A 262 6.85 16.37 7.33
N VAL A 263 8.04 16.09 6.81
CA VAL A 263 8.33 16.18 5.38
C VAL A 263 7.92 14.85 4.75
N ARG A 264 6.93 14.89 3.85
CA ARG A 264 6.45 13.68 3.16
C ARG A 264 7.54 13.08 2.28
N GLY A 265 7.50 11.77 2.15
CA GLY A 265 8.32 11.07 1.18
C GLY A 265 7.89 11.43 -0.24
N HIS A 266 8.77 11.24 -1.22
CA HIS A 266 8.45 11.48 -2.62
C HIS A 266 9.34 10.65 -3.53
N TRP A 267 8.99 10.60 -4.80
CA TRP A 267 9.75 9.88 -5.81
C TRP A 267 10.59 10.83 -6.64
N ARG A 268 11.80 10.38 -6.99
CA ARG A 268 12.71 11.09 -7.88
C ARG A 268 13.19 10.18 -9.00
N ARG A 269 13.14 10.67 -10.23
CA ARG A 269 13.80 10.06 -11.38
C ARG A 269 15.19 10.67 -11.54
N GLN A 270 16.20 10.01 -11.02
CA GLN A 270 17.56 10.53 -11.06
C GLN A 270 18.26 10.11 -12.36
N PRO A 271 18.85 11.06 -13.12
CA PRO A 271 19.74 10.73 -14.24
C PRO A 271 20.93 9.90 -13.76
N HIS A 272 21.31 8.89 -14.54
CA HIS A 272 22.48 8.04 -14.30
C HIS A 272 22.94 7.41 -15.63
N GLY A 273 24.00 6.59 -15.56
CA GLY A 273 24.57 5.94 -16.74
C GLY A 273 25.42 6.89 -17.61
N PRO A 274 25.97 6.37 -18.72
CA PRO A 274 26.74 7.17 -19.68
C PRO A 274 25.93 8.36 -20.18
N GLU A 275 26.54 9.54 -20.17
CA GLU A 275 25.94 10.81 -20.60
C GLU A 275 24.62 11.17 -19.90
N SER A 276 24.31 10.56 -18.75
CA SER A 276 23.05 10.77 -18.03
C SER A 276 21.81 10.47 -18.89
N GLN A 277 21.87 9.48 -19.78
CA GLN A 277 20.72 9.08 -20.61
C GLN A 277 19.73 8.19 -19.85
N ASP A 278 20.20 7.42 -18.87
CA ASP A 278 19.34 6.51 -18.12
C ASP A 278 18.65 7.23 -16.94
N ARG A 279 17.52 6.69 -16.48
CA ARG A 279 16.79 7.23 -15.32
C ARG A 279 16.52 6.11 -14.32
N LYS A 280 16.99 6.25 -13.08
CA LYS A 280 16.63 5.35 -11.99
C LYS A 280 15.56 5.96 -11.12
N LEU A 281 14.62 5.13 -10.68
CA LEU A 281 13.57 5.52 -9.75
C LEU A 281 14.09 5.37 -8.32
N ILE A 282 14.13 6.47 -7.59
CA ILE A 282 14.56 6.53 -6.21
C ILE A 282 13.41 7.01 -5.34
N TRP A 283 13.19 6.29 -4.25
CA TRP A 283 12.34 6.71 -3.17
C TRP A 283 13.11 7.56 -2.16
N ILE A 284 12.58 8.74 -1.85
CA ILE A 284 13.04 9.57 -0.75
C ILE A 284 12.06 9.38 0.41
N ARG A 285 12.54 8.79 1.50
CA ARG A 285 11.72 8.46 2.68
C ARG A 285 11.22 9.71 3.41
N PRO A 286 10.02 9.68 4.02
CA PRO A 286 9.55 10.74 4.90
C PRO A 286 10.44 10.89 6.14
N TYR A 287 10.49 12.11 6.69
CA TYR A 287 11.22 12.41 7.92
C TYR A 287 10.66 13.66 8.59
N TYR A 288 10.90 13.82 9.89
CA TYR A 288 10.55 15.04 10.62
C TYR A 288 11.63 16.13 10.47
N LYS A 289 11.21 17.36 10.19
CA LYS A 289 12.07 18.55 10.13
C LYS A 289 11.63 19.58 11.19
N GLY A 290 12.60 20.33 11.71
CA GLY A 290 12.38 21.42 12.66
C GLY A 290 12.84 21.10 14.08
N PRO A 291 13.01 22.14 14.92
CA PRO A 291 13.56 22.03 16.25
C PRO A 291 12.67 21.19 17.18
N ASP A 292 13.29 20.55 18.17
CA ASP A 292 12.53 19.94 19.26
C ASP A 292 11.82 21.00 20.09
N LEU A 293 10.60 20.72 20.56
CA LEU A 293 9.83 21.70 21.34
C LEU A 293 10.61 22.14 22.59
N ALA A 294 11.34 21.22 23.22
CA ALA A 294 12.25 21.51 24.33
C ALA A 294 13.40 22.46 23.94
N ALA A 295 13.92 22.37 22.72
CA ALA A 295 14.95 23.28 22.21
C ALA A 295 14.39 24.67 21.83
N THR A 296 13.11 24.75 21.48
CA THR A 296 12.42 26.02 21.20
C THR A 296 12.09 26.79 22.49
N ILE A 297 11.69 26.10 23.57
CA ILE A 297 11.37 26.72 24.87
C ILE A 297 12.63 27.24 25.60
N ASN A 298 13.77 26.57 25.44
CA ASN A 298 15.04 26.98 26.08
C ASN A 298 15.75 28.17 25.40
N LYS A 299 15.13 28.83 24.41
CA LYS A 299 15.70 30.06 23.86
C LYS A 299 15.46 31.21 24.84
N PRO A 300 16.51 31.87 25.36
CA PRO A 300 16.32 33.03 26.22
C PRO A 300 15.60 34.12 25.43
N TYR A 301 14.38 34.46 25.85
CA TYR A 301 13.68 35.64 25.37
C TYR A 301 14.09 36.82 26.24
N LEU A 302 14.56 37.89 25.59
CA LEU A 302 14.71 39.17 26.26
C LEU A 302 13.31 39.73 26.52
N VAL A 303 12.92 39.74 27.79
CA VAL A 303 11.77 40.52 28.24
C VAL A 303 12.13 42.00 28.05
N LYS A 304 11.35 42.73 27.25
CA LYS A 304 11.39 44.19 27.20
C LYS A 304 10.45 44.76 28.25
#